data_AF-A0A9D8EQJ8-F1
#
_entry.id   AF-A0A9D8EQJ8-F1
#
_cell.length_a   1.000
_cell.length_b   1.000
_cell.length_c   1.000
_cell.angle_alpha   90.00
_cell.angle_beta   90.00
_cell.angle_gamma   90.00
#
_symmetry.space_group_name_H-M   'P 1'
#
loop_
_entity.id
_entity.type
_entity.pdbx_description
1 polymer ?
#
loop_
_entity_poly.entity_id
_entity_poly.type
_entity_poly.pdbx_seq_one_letter_code
_entity_poly.pdbx_strand_id
1 'polypeptide(L)'
;QDIEKKVAGSKSRVFIAPNFSIGAVLMIKISGMIAKYFDNCEIIELHHDKKKDAPSGTSIFTAGQISKSKVFNRNRLNKEEIETIEASRGAFSDGVHIHSIRLPGLLAHQEVIFGTVGQTLTLKHDSIDRLSFYPGVILAVRKIDKLQPFTYGLDKIIDL
;
A
#
# COMPACT_ATOMS: atom_id res chain seq x y z
N GLN A 1 2.25 19.26 -7.29
CA GLN A 1 2.25 19.97 -8.59
C GLN A 1 3.29 21.10 -8.62
N ASP A 2 3.45 21.87 -7.54
CA ASP A 2 4.43 22.98 -7.55
C ASP A 2 5.91 22.55 -7.58
N ILE A 3 6.27 21.45 -6.90
CA ILE A 3 7.65 20.95 -6.90
C ILE A 3 8.08 20.50 -8.30
N GLU A 4 7.22 19.73 -8.98
CA GLU A 4 7.48 19.23 -10.33
C GLU A 4 7.73 20.37 -11.34
N LYS A 5 6.89 21.42 -11.31
CA LYS A 5 7.07 22.62 -12.13
C LYS A 5 8.39 23.33 -11.85
N LYS A 6 8.77 23.48 -10.57
CA LYS A 6 10.03 24.12 -10.16
C LYS A 6 11.25 23.32 -10.64
N VAL A 7 11.16 21.99 -10.61
CA VAL A 7 12.25 21.11 -11.01
C VAL A 7 12.51 21.16 -12.51
N ALA A 8 11.45 21.27 -13.33
CA ALA A 8 11.57 21.32 -14.80
C ALA A 8 12.42 22.49 -15.32
N GLY A 9 12.53 23.60 -14.56
CA GLY A 9 13.37 24.74 -14.89
C GLY A 9 14.77 24.72 -14.26
N SER A 10 15.18 23.62 -13.63
CA SER A 10 16.42 23.52 -12.85
C SER A 10 17.32 22.38 -13.32
N LYS A 11 18.57 22.35 -12.85
CA LYS A 11 19.48 21.18 -12.99
C LYS A 11 19.29 20.13 -11.89
N SER A 12 18.42 20.41 -10.91
CA SER A 12 18.20 19.53 -9.77
C SER A 12 17.32 18.34 -10.15
N ARG A 13 17.49 17.23 -9.42
CA ARG A 13 16.63 16.06 -9.51
C ARG A 13 15.93 15.85 -8.19
N VAL A 14 14.64 15.55 -8.24
CA VAL A 14 13.80 15.34 -7.07
C VAL A 14 13.13 13.98 -7.15
N PHE A 15 13.35 13.19 -6.11
CA PHE A 15 12.72 11.91 -5.91
C PHE A 15 11.83 11.98 -4.67
N ILE A 16 10.54 11.71 -4.82
CA ILE A 16 9.59 11.65 -3.71
C ILE A 16 9.07 10.23 -3.62
N ALA A 17 9.26 9.57 -2.47
CA ALA A 17 8.60 8.31 -2.20
C ALA A 17 7.72 8.41 -0.95
N PRO A 18 6.44 8.01 -1.02
CA PRO A 18 5.57 7.94 0.16
C PRO A 18 6.00 6.82 1.12
N ASN A 19 6.76 5.83 0.64
CA ASN A 19 7.29 4.74 1.42
C ASN A 19 8.63 4.27 0.83
N PHE A 20 9.67 4.19 1.67
CA PHE A 20 11.00 3.72 1.27
C PHE A 20 11.25 2.24 1.61
N SER A 21 10.30 1.53 2.21
CA SER A 21 10.44 0.09 2.42
C SER A 21 10.28 -0.64 1.08
N ILE A 22 11.34 -1.30 0.64
CA ILE A 22 11.34 -2.10 -0.58
C ILE A 22 10.30 -3.22 -0.47
N GLY A 23 10.21 -3.89 0.68
CA GLY A 23 9.25 -4.97 0.90
C GLY A 23 7.80 -4.51 0.79
N ALA A 24 7.47 -3.35 1.38
CA ALA A 24 6.14 -2.77 1.27
C ALA A 24 5.78 -2.42 -0.19
N VAL A 25 6.72 -1.84 -0.93
CA VAL A 25 6.52 -1.45 -2.33
C VAL A 25 6.36 -2.68 -3.24
N LEU A 26 7.14 -3.75 -2.99
CA LEU A 26 6.97 -5.03 -3.67
C LEU A 26 5.60 -5.65 -3.38
N MET A 27 5.18 -5.70 -2.11
CA MET A 27 3.86 -6.19 -1.72
C MET A 27 2.75 -5.45 -2.45
N ILE A 28 2.82 -4.11 -2.55
CA ILE A 28 1.83 -3.31 -3.29
C ILE A 28 1.77 -3.73 -4.77
N LYS A 29 2.93 -3.77 -5.45
CA LYS A 29 2.98 -4.12 -6.88
C LYS A 29 2.47 -5.53 -7.13
N ILE A 30 2.94 -6.49 -6.35
CA ILE A 30 2.59 -7.91 -6.49
C ILE A 30 1.10 -8.12 -6.18
N SER A 31 0.54 -7.42 -5.18
CA SER A 31 -0.90 -7.47 -4.88
C SER A 31 -1.74 -7.03 -6.08
N GLY A 32 -1.34 -5.96 -6.77
CA GLY A 32 -1.98 -5.53 -8.02
C GLY A 32 -1.90 -6.57 -9.14
N MET A 33 -0.82 -7.34 -9.22
CA MET A 33 -0.68 -8.42 -10.20
C MET A 33 -1.57 -9.64 -9.86
N ILE A 34 -1.57 -10.04 -8.59
CA ILE A 34 -2.34 -11.18 -8.06
C ILE A 34 -3.84 -10.94 -8.16
N ALA A 35 -4.30 -9.69 -7.95
CA ALA A 35 -5.71 -9.32 -7.95
C ALA A 35 -6.52 -9.81 -9.15
N LYS A 36 -5.86 -9.99 -10.32
CA LYS A 36 -6.50 -10.47 -11.56
C LYS A 36 -7.02 -11.90 -11.46
N TYR A 37 -6.48 -12.70 -10.54
CA TYR A 37 -6.72 -14.14 -10.45
C TYR A 37 -7.61 -14.56 -9.27
N PHE A 38 -8.04 -13.61 -8.43
CA PHE A 38 -8.84 -13.88 -7.25
C PHE A 38 -10.16 -13.12 -7.29
N ASP A 39 -11.16 -13.60 -6.55
CA ASP A 39 -12.52 -13.04 -6.55
C ASP A 39 -12.82 -12.15 -5.38
N ASN A 40 -12.02 -12.24 -4.31
CA ASN A 40 -12.15 -11.45 -3.09
C ASN A 40 -10.78 -10.97 -2.61
N CYS A 41 -10.74 -9.80 -1.98
CA CYS A 41 -9.55 -9.22 -1.39
C CYS A 41 -9.92 -8.36 -0.18
N GLU A 42 -9.15 -8.49 0.91
CA GLU A 42 -9.20 -7.59 2.07
C GLU A 42 -7.77 -7.24 2.53
N ILE A 43 -7.64 -6.10 3.21
CA ILE A 43 -6.37 -5.61 3.75
C ILE A 43 -6.49 -5.51 5.26
N ILE A 44 -5.48 -6.00 5.97
CA ILE A 44 -5.32 -5.77 7.41
C ILE A 44 -4.01 -5.01 7.61
N GLU A 45 -4.06 -3.88 8.29
CA GLU A 45 -2.89 -3.08 8.63
C GLU A 45 -2.76 -2.94 10.14
N LEU A 46 -1.53 -3.00 10.63
CA LEU A 46 -1.24 -2.93 12.06
C LEU A 46 -0.12 -1.91 12.30
N HIS A 47 -0.33 -1.00 13.24
CA HIS A 47 0.64 0.03 13.60
C HIS A 47 0.68 0.24 15.12
N HIS A 48 1.71 0.93 15.58
CA HIS A 48 1.75 1.44 16.95
C HIS A 48 0.52 2.30 17.28
N ASP A 49 0.13 2.28 18.56
CA ASP A 49 -1.00 3.04 19.12
C ASP A 49 -0.91 4.57 18.92
N LYS A 50 0.29 5.13 18.79
CA LYS A 50 0.50 6.58 18.57
C LYS A 50 0.24 7.07 17.14
N LYS A 51 -0.10 6.19 16.19
CA LYS A 51 -0.33 6.58 14.80
C LYS A 51 -1.69 7.29 14.68
N LYS A 52 -1.69 8.50 14.13
CA LYS A 52 -2.87 9.40 14.15
C LYS A 52 -3.91 9.06 13.08
N ASP A 53 -3.48 8.54 11.94
CA ASP A 53 -4.32 8.24 10.78
C ASP A 53 -4.71 6.76 10.73
N ALA A 54 -5.95 6.49 10.31
CA ALA A 54 -6.47 5.15 9.99
C ALA A 54 -7.53 5.26 8.86
N PRO A 55 -7.48 4.38 7.83
CA PRO A 55 -6.39 3.45 7.54
C PRO A 55 -5.07 4.16 7.18
N SER A 56 -3.96 3.43 7.25
CA SER A 56 -2.67 3.97 6.82
C SER A 56 -2.68 4.36 5.34
N GLY A 57 -1.94 5.42 4.97
CA GLY A 57 -1.81 5.83 3.57
C GLY A 57 -1.24 4.74 2.64
N THR A 58 -0.42 3.83 3.17
CA THR A 58 0.07 2.66 2.42
C THR A 58 -1.07 1.69 2.09
N SER A 59 -2.00 1.46 3.03
CA SER A 59 -3.14 0.55 2.83
C SER A 59 -4.13 1.10 1.81
N ILE A 60 -4.44 2.40 1.90
CA ILE A 60 -5.29 3.09 0.92
C ILE A 60 -4.66 3.03 -0.48
N PHE A 61 -3.37 3.31 -0.57
CA PHE A 61 -2.65 3.19 -1.86
C PHE A 61 -2.64 1.75 -2.39
N THR A 62 -2.50 0.75 -1.50
CA THR A 62 -2.55 -0.67 -1.87
C THR A 62 -3.91 -1.03 -2.46
N ALA A 63 -5.01 -0.66 -1.79
CA ALA A 63 -6.36 -0.87 -2.29
C ALA A 63 -6.54 -0.24 -3.68
N GLY A 64 -6.12 1.02 -3.85
CA GLY A 64 -6.18 1.69 -5.16
C GLY A 64 -5.35 1.00 -6.26
N GLN A 65 -4.19 0.40 -5.95
CA GLN A 65 -3.43 -0.37 -6.93
C GLN A 65 -4.09 -1.70 -7.30
N ILE A 66 -4.67 -2.39 -6.32
CA ILE A 66 -5.46 -3.61 -6.52
C ILE A 66 -6.64 -3.33 -7.45
N SER A 67 -7.37 -2.23 -7.20
CA SER A 67 -8.58 -1.87 -7.93
C SER A 67 -8.34 -1.40 -9.36
N LYS A 68 -7.11 -0.99 -9.70
CA LYS A 68 -6.71 -0.78 -11.09
C LYS A 68 -6.72 -2.08 -11.90
N SER A 69 -6.46 -3.22 -11.25
CA SER A 69 -6.47 -4.53 -11.90
C SER A 69 -7.84 -5.18 -11.89
N LYS A 70 -8.56 -5.14 -10.76
CA LYS A 70 -9.91 -5.70 -10.61
C LYS A 70 -10.64 -4.99 -9.48
N VAL A 71 -11.85 -4.52 -9.74
CA VAL A 71 -12.76 -4.02 -8.69
C VAL A 71 -13.46 -5.22 -8.08
N PHE A 72 -13.15 -5.52 -6.82
CA PHE A 72 -13.69 -6.68 -6.09
C PHE A 72 -15.15 -6.48 -5.71
N ASN A 73 -15.45 -5.35 -5.07
CA ASN A 73 -16.81 -5.03 -4.61
C ASN A 73 -17.21 -3.64 -5.08
N ARG A 74 -18.49 -3.47 -5.45
CA ARG A 74 -19.07 -2.15 -5.77
C ARG A 74 -19.73 -1.50 -4.57
N ASN A 75 -20.25 -2.33 -3.66
CA ASN A 75 -20.90 -1.90 -2.44
C ASN A 75 -20.05 -2.33 -1.25
N ARG A 76 -20.09 -1.56 -0.17
CA ARG A 76 -19.41 -1.89 1.08
C ARG A 76 -19.93 -3.18 1.70
N LEU A 77 -21.22 -3.45 1.59
CA LEU A 77 -21.84 -4.64 2.15
C LEU A 77 -22.53 -5.40 1.03
N ASN A 78 -22.54 -6.73 1.14
CA ASN A 78 -23.41 -7.56 0.32
C ASN A 78 -24.88 -7.29 0.67
N LYS A 79 -25.80 -7.59 -0.26
CA LYS A 79 -27.22 -7.23 -0.14
C LYS A 79 -27.90 -7.70 1.16
N GLU A 80 -27.46 -8.86 1.66
CA GLU A 80 -28.02 -9.52 2.85
C GLU A 80 -27.11 -9.39 4.08
N GLU A 81 -25.96 -8.74 3.93
CA GLU A 81 -24.99 -8.58 5.01
C GLU A 81 -25.40 -7.43 5.92
N ILE A 82 -25.42 -7.71 7.23
CA ILE A 82 -25.81 -6.75 8.26
C ILE A 82 -24.69 -6.67 9.29
N GLU A 83 -24.23 -5.45 9.55
CA GLU A 83 -23.33 -5.18 10.67
C GLU A 83 -24.14 -5.14 11.97
N THR A 84 -24.00 -6.17 12.81
CA THR A 84 -24.62 -6.19 14.16
C THR A 84 -23.98 -5.19 15.10
N ILE A 85 -22.71 -4.83 14.82
CA ILE A 85 -21.97 -3.74 15.44
C ILE A 85 -21.47 -2.86 14.30
N GLU A 86 -21.74 -1.56 14.39
CA GLU A 86 -21.34 -0.57 13.40
C GLU A 86 -19.84 -0.69 13.04
N ALA A 87 -19.54 -0.62 11.75
CA ALA A 87 -18.18 -0.63 11.19
C ALA A 87 -17.39 -1.93 11.42
N SER A 88 -18.03 -3.02 11.81
CA SER A 88 -17.41 -4.35 12.00
C SER A 88 -16.77 -4.93 10.74
N ARG A 89 -17.17 -4.50 9.53
CA ARG A 89 -16.50 -4.88 8.27
C ARG A 89 -15.32 -3.99 7.90
N GLY A 90 -14.93 -3.07 8.77
CA GLY A 90 -13.81 -2.16 8.53
C GLY A 90 -14.13 -1.06 7.50
N ALA A 91 -13.11 -0.26 7.21
CA ALA A 91 -13.20 0.80 6.22
C ALA A 91 -13.34 0.22 4.81
N PHE A 92 -13.94 0.96 3.88
CA PHE A 92 -14.13 0.52 2.50
C PHE A 92 -13.57 1.56 1.54
N SER A 93 -12.54 1.17 0.78
CA SER A 93 -11.87 2.04 -0.19
C SER A 93 -11.66 1.28 -1.49
N ASP A 94 -11.99 1.91 -2.60
CA ASP A 94 -11.76 1.38 -3.96
C ASP A 94 -12.33 -0.02 -4.20
N GLY A 95 -13.35 -0.46 -3.45
CA GLY A 95 -13.92 -1.80 -3.58
C GLY A 95 -13.24 -2.88 -2.72
N VAL A 96 -12.39 -2.49 -1.78
CA VAL A 96 -11.64 -3.36 -0.87
C VAL A 96 -11.88 -2.93 0.58
N HIS A 97 -12.08 -3.90 1.47
CA HIS A 97 -12.15 -3.64 2.91
C HIS A 97 -10.76 -3.50 3.53
N ILE A 98 -10.62 -2.56 4.46
CA ILE A 98 -9.38 -2.27 5.18
C ILE A 98 -9.64 -2.25 6.69
N HIS A 99 -8.91 -3.09 7.41
CA HIS A 99 -8.97 -3.21 8.88
C HIS A 99 -7.71 -2.64 9.49
N SER A 100 -7.85 -1.78 10.50
CA SER A 100 -6.73 -1.04 11.09
C SER A 100 -6.57 -1.37 12.57
N ILE A 101 -5.44 -1.96 12.94
CA ILE A 101 -5.10 -2.33 14.32
C ILE A 101 -4.08 -1.33 14.89
N ARG A 102 -4.30 -0.91 16.13
CA ARG A 102 -3.45 0.04 16.85
C ARG A 102 -3.13 -0.51 18.23
N LEU A 103 -1.90 -0.99 18.43
CA LEU A 103 -1.47 -1.56 19.71
C LEU A 103 -0.02 -1.17 20.04
N PRO A 104 0.32 -1.01 21.33
CA PRO A 104 1.71 -0.97 21.76
C PRO A 104 2.50 -2.21 21.30
N GLY A 105 3.78 -2.04 20.96
CA GLY A 105 4.66 -3.12 20.51
C GLY A 105 4.67 -3.37 19.00
N LEU A 106 3.68 -2.87 18.27
CA LEU A 106 3.68 -2.88 16.80
C LEU A 106 4.50 -1.69 16.25
N LEU A 107 5.04 -1.83 15.04
CA LEU A 107 5.65 -0.72 14.30
C LEU A 107 4.82 -0.38 13.05
N ALA A 108 4.96 -1.19 12.00
CA ALA A 108 4.18 -1.05 10.77
C ALA A 108 4.12 -2.39 10.03
N HIS A 109 2.92 -2.92 9.88
CA HIS A 109 2.63 -4.22 9.31
C HIS A 109 1.45 -4.11 8.36
N GLN A 110 1.43 -4.92 7.33
CA GLN A 110 0.28 -5.03 6.44
C GLN A 110 0.19 -6.43 5.86
N GLU A 111 -1.04 -6.91 5.76
CA GLU A 111 -1.44 -8.15 5.13
C GLU A 111 -2.47 -7.84 4.05
N VAL A 112 -2.29 -8.46 2.89
CA VAL A 112 -3.28 -8.47 1.81
C VAL A 112 -3.72 -9.92 1.63
N ILE A 113 -5.00 -10.17 1.87
CA ILE A 113 -5.58 -11.51 1.87
C ILE A 113 -6.48 -11.63 0.66
N PHE A 114 -6.14 -12.53 -0.24
CA PHE A 114 -6.93 -12.87 -1.41
C PHE A 114 -7.67 -14.19 -1.19
N GLY A 115 -8.94 -14.24 -1.59
CA GLY A 115 -9.80 -15.41 -1.45
C GLY A 115 -10.48 -15.79 -2.76
N THR A 116 -10.55 -17.09 -3.02
CA THR A 116 -11.39 -17.70 -4.06
C THR A 116 -11.81 -19.10 -3.60
N VAL A 117 -12.60 -19.81 -4.40
CA VAL A 117 -13.13 -21.13 -4.04
C VAL A 117 -11.98 -22.10 -3.77
N GLY A 118 -11.94 -22.66 -2.55
CA GLY A 118 -11.00 -23.71 -2.16
C GLY A 118 -9.58 -23.24 -1.80
N GLN A 119 -9.27 -21.93 -1.82
CA GLN A 119 -7.95 -21.44 -1.43
C GLN A 119 -7.93 -19.97 -0.99
N THR A 120 -6.90 -19.64 -0.23
CA THR A 120 -6.54 -18.26 0.14
C THR A 120 -5.07 -18.03 -0.12
N LEU A 121 -4.71 -16.83 -0.53
CA LEU A 121 -3.33 -16.39 -0.68
C LEU A 121 -3.11 -15.11 0.12
N THR A 122 -2.12 -15.13 1.02
CA THR A 122 -1.80 -13.98 1.87
C THR A 122 -0.40 -13.45 1.55
N LEU A 123 -0.32 -12.14 1.31
CA LEU A 123 0.95 -11.41 1.26
C LEU A 123 1.09 -10.62 2.54
N LYS A 124 2.23 -10.78 3.22
CA LYS A 124 2.53 -10.11 4.48
C LYS A 124 3.85 -9.36 4.39
N HIS A 125 3.85 -8.16 4.93
CA HIS A 125 5.07 -7.38 5.12
C HIS A 125 5.11 -6.81 6.54
N ASP A 126 6.20 -7.11 7.26
CA ASP A 126 6.46 -6.64 8.61
C ASP A 126 7.68 -5.72 8.62
N SER A 127 7.49 -4.46 9.03
CA SER A 127 8.60 -3.59 9.41
C SER A 127 8.85 -3.77 10.90
N ILE A 128 9.88 -4.53 11.25
CA ILE A 128 10.28 -4.76 12.64
C ILE A 128 11.21 -3.67 13.19
N ASP A 129 11.89 -2.95 12.29
CA ASP A 129 12.80 -1.86 12.64
C ASP A 129 12.77 -0.80 11.51
N ARG A 130 13.01 0.47 11.85
CA ARG A 130 13.08 1.58 10.88
C ARG A 130 14.24 1.45 9.89
N LEU A 131 15.23 0.62 10.18
CA LEU A 131 16.27 0.22 9.23
C LEU A 131 15.68 -0.39 7.94
N SER A 132 14.44 -0.90 7.96
CA SER A 132 13.75 -1.42 6.76
C SER A 132 13.58 -0.38 5.64
N PHE A 133 13.61 0.92 5.97
CA PHE A 133 13.47 2.00 4.98
C PHE A 133 14.81 2.37 4.30
N TYR A 134 15.95 2.12 4.95
CA TYR A 134 17.26 2.60 4.47
C TYR A 134 17.68 2.00 3.12
N PRO A 135 17.46 0.71 2.83
CA PRO A 135 17.77 0.14 1.53
C PRO A 135 17.07 0.88 0.38
N GLY A 136 15.80 1.30 0.55
CA GLY A 136 15.09 2.05 -0.47
C GLY A 136 15.61 3.47 -0.64
N VAL A 137 16.04 4.12 0.44
CA VAL A 137 16.71 5.43 0.38
C VAL A 137 18.02 5.32 -0.41
N ILE A 138 18.85 4.32 -0.07
CA ILE A 138 20.13 4.07 -0.75
C ILE A 138 19.88 3.76 -2.24
N LEU A 139 18.87 2.95 -2.56
CA LEU A 139 18.49 2.64 -3.94
C LEU A 139 18.10 3.91 -4.71
N ALA A 140 17.27 4.77 -4.12
CA ALA A 140 16.85 6.03 -4.72
C ALA A 140 18.05 6.95 -4.99
N VAL A 141 18.94 7.12 -4.00
CA VAL A 141 20.18 7.91 -4.14
C VAL A 141 21.07 7.36 -5.25
N ARG A 142 21.28 6.05 -5.31
CA ARG A 142 22.13 5.41 -6.34
C ARG A 142 21.56 5.53 -7.75
N LYS A 143 20.23 5.58 -7.90
CA LYS A 143 19.57 5.67 -9.21
C LYS A 143 19.27 7.10 -9.64
N ILE A 144 19.31 8.10 -8.75
CA ILE A 144 18.76 9.44 -8.98
C ILE A 144 19.26 10.09 -10.27
N ASP A 145 20.54 9.95 -10.60
CA ASP A 145 21.16 10.55 -11.79
C ASP A 145 20.58 10.04 -13.11
N LYS A 146 19.99 8.84 -13.10
CA LYS A 146 19.42 8.17 -14.28
C LYS A 146 17.91 8.35 -14.42
N LEU A 147 17.26 8.97 -13.44
CA LEU A 147 15.79 9.13 -13.44
C LEU A 147 15.34 10.34 -14.24
N GLN A 148 14.02 10.55 -14.34
CA GLN A 148 13.49 11.83 -14.81
C GLN A 148 13.75 12.92 -13.76
N PRO A 149 13.85 14.22 -14.13
CA PRO A 149 14.10 15.31 -13.19
C PRO A 149 13.18 15.27 -11.97
N PHE A 150 11.91 14.93 -12.18
CA PHE A 150 10.97 14.62 -11.11
C PHE A 150 10.53 13.15 -11.21
N THR A 151 10.64 12.41 -10.11
CA THR A 151 10.16 11.03 -10.00
C THR A 151 9.37 10.86 -8.71
N TYR A 152 8.17 10.29 -8.82
CA TYR A 152 7.30 9.99 -7.69
C TYR A 152 7.09 8.48 -7.54
N GLY A 153 7.46 7.95 -6.38
CA GLY A 153 7.27 6.56 -5.99
C GLY A 153 8.51 5.69 -6.21
N LEU A 154 8.80 4.84 -5.21
CA LEU A 154 9.87 3.83 -5.29
C LEU A 154 9.55 2.71 -6.28
N ASP A 155 8.28 2.55 -6.64
CA ASP A 155 7.82 1.63 -7.67
C ASP A 155 8.45 1.92 -9.04
N LYS A 156 8.88 3.15 -9.31
CA LYS A 156 9.53 3.54 -10.57
C LYS A 156 10.94 3.02 -10.75
N ILE A 157 11.56 2.57 -9.66
CA ILE A 157 12.98 2.17 -9.66
C ILE A 157 13.21 0.76 -9.15
N ILE A 158 12.13 0.07 -8.78
CA ILE A 158 12.08 -1.35 -8.45
C ILE A 158 11.48 -2.07 -9.66
N ASP A 159 12.28 -2.91 -10.30
CA ASP A 159 11.86 -3.75 -11.43
C ASP A 159 11.26 -5.06 -10.87
N LEU A 160 10.13 -5.50 -11.44
CA LEU A 160 9.42 -6.74 -11.13
C LEU A 160 9.13 -7.48 -12.44
#